data_AF-A0A2G5TKZ0-F1
#
_entry.id   AF-A0A2G5TKZ0-F1
#
_cell.length_a   1.000
_cell.length_b   1.000
_cell.length_c   1.000
_cell.angle_alpha   90.00
_cell.angle_beta   90.00
_cell.angle_gamma   90.00
#
_symmetry.space_group_name_H-M   'P 1'
#
loop_
_entity.id
_entity.type
_entity.pdbx_description
1 polymer ?
#
loop_
_entity_poly.entity_id
_entity_poly.type
_entity_poly.pdbx_seq_one_letter_code
_entity_poly.pdbx_strand_id
1 'polypeptide(L)'
;MSCSTPSSSECSIGSVEVDDFKCEICLGKGHGNHFGVNACRACAAFFRRMILGTGFRQKCRLTKNCKPKDGRWFCKKCRLDKCYRLGMTPDNIQHDRDAHLSSELFLENHNKRKLQVSVLPTTVEEFVGVPHSILYFKREKLPKKMSTYIDLSQLVKRTEKILKTEPLFTSDTFNMTALEKLTFGLREARKNQQQFPAIMKSMGKEENCFIWEQQLMTAANWIMYFDEFRALPFDQKFAMIKCMWHLWGRLERLAMTAEMRVNGYCGKREFVISHDALLDYDSIDYDPSWSTSYSKDELMYFLDAPTYHGEPLVESFININPSDTELVFLICNLCLRLTGKKLGGEIEEVTQKLQDVLADSLHKHYTDIEMPRYAHRLAKLLSIGNDWLNLTHKRKEKMEIAYILDVFHVKFSHPELFQYSV
;
A
#
# COMPACT_ATOMS: atom_id res chain seq x y z
N MET A 1 -64.23 2.17 -34.01
CA MET A 1 -64.86 3.39 -33.48
C MET A 1 -65.43 3.04 -32.11
N SER A 2 -65.28 3.70 -30.99
CA SER A 2 -64.46 4.82 -30.50
C SER A 2 -64.71 4.82 -28.98
N CYS A 3 -63.72 5.29 -28.21
CA CYS A 3 -63.70 5.37 -26.75
C CYS A 3 -64.85 6.20 -26.13
N SER A 4 -65.20 5.96 -24.86
CA SER A 4 -65.74 6.98 -23.92
C SER A 4 -65.64 6.53 -22.45
N THR A 5 -64.86 7.27 -21.66
CA THR A 5 -64.73 7.27 -20.19
C THR A 5 -65.92 7.92 -19.46
N PRO A 6 -66.10 7.64 -18.15
CA PRO A 6 -66.51 8.67 -17.19
C PRO A 6 -65.60 8.67 -15.94
N SER A 7 -64.98 9.81 -15.62
CA SER A 7 -65.39 10.84 -14.64
C SER A 7 -65.08 10.48 -13.18
N SER A 8 -64.00 11.08 -12.68
CA SER A 8 -63.56 11.07 -11.27
C SER A 8 -64.26 12.16 -10.48
N SER A 9 -65.01 11.77 -9.45
CA SER A 9 -65.60 12.63 -8.44
C SER A 9 -64.54 13.31 -7.57
N GLU A 10 -64.57 14.63 -7.52
CA GLU A 10 -63.82 15.47 -6.58
C GLU A 10 -64.29 15.24 -5.14
N CYS A 11 -63.33 15.15 -4.21
CA CYS A 11 -63.60 15.38 -2.79
C CYS A 11 -62.54 16.36 -2.27
N SER A 12 -63.03 17.52 -1.86
CA SER A 12 -62.28 18.67 -1.40
C SER A 12 -61.56 18.38 -0.08
N ILE A 13 -60.25 18.66 -0.02
CA ILE A 13 -59.52 18.84 1.24
C ILE A 13 -59.04 20.28 1.28
N GLY A 14 -59.46 20.98 2.35
CA GLY A 14 -59.32 22.40 2.54
C GLY A 14 -57.90 22.94 2.38
N SER A 15 -57.84 24.14 1.82
CA SER A 15 -56.68 25.02 1.81
C SER A 15 -56.21 25.30 3.25
N VAL A 16 -55.17 24.60 3.69
CA VAL A 16 -54.37 25.04 4.83
C VAL A 16 -53.38 26.07 4.31
N GLU A 17 -53.44 27.26 4.90
CA GLU A 17 -52.56 28.40 4.61
C GLU A 17 -51.09 27.95 4.61
N VAL A 18 -50.40 28.21 3.50
CA VAL A 18 -48.96 27.91 3.35
C VAL A 18 -48.21 28.93 4.18
N ASP A 19 -48.00 28.63 5.45
CA ASP A 19 -47.04 29.35 6.28
C ASP A 19 -45.66 29.23 5.58
N ASP A 20 -45.04 30.36 5.27
CA ASP A 20 -43.79 30.43 4.48
C ASP A 20 -42.60 29.98 5.34
N PHE A 21 -42.55 28.69 5.66
CA PHE A 21 -41.53 28.11 6.50
C PHE A 21 -40.15 28.38 5.92
N LYS A 22 -39.23 28.92 6.72
CA LYS A 22 -37.82 29.11 6.34
C LYS A 22 -36.97 27.91 6.73
N CYS A 23 -36.02 27.55 5.89
CA CYS A 23 -35.03 26.51 6.17
C CYS A 23 -34.09 26.96 7.28
N GLU A 24 -34.01 26.22 8.38
CA GLU A 24 -33.18 26.61 9.54
C GLU A 24 -31.67 26.58 9.23
N ILE A 25 -31.27 25.82 8.20
CA ILE A 25 -29.86 25.67 7.80
C ILE A 25 -29.40 26.85 6.94
N CYS A 26 -30.13 27.19 5.88
CA CYS A 26 -29.71 28.23 4.93
C CYS A 26 -30.55 29.50 4.94
N LEU A 27 -31.65 29.53 5.69
CA LEU A 27 -32.60 30.64 5.81
C LEU A 27 -33.37 30.98 4.52
N GLY A 28 -33.21 30.18 3.45
CA GLY A 28 -34.05 30.26 2.25
C GLY A 28 -35.41 29.60 2.46
N LYS A 29 -36.22 29.54 1.41
CA LYS A 29 -37.55 28.90 1.43
C LYS A 29 -37.46 27.43 1.90
N GLY A 30 -38.09 27.13 3.01
CA GLY A 30 -38.19 25.81 3.62
C GLY A 30 -39.17 24.92 2.87
N HIS A 31 -39.12 23.64 3.21
CA HIS A 31 -39.98 22.63 2.60
C HIS A 31 -40.66 21.73 3.64
N GLY A 32 -40.23 21.78 4.90
CA GLY A 32 -40.70 20.90 5.97
C GLY A 32 -39.55 20.13 6.64
N ASN A 33 -39.91 19.19 7.51
CA ASN A 33 -38.94 18.42 8.30
C ASN A 33 -38.18 17.40 7.42
N HIS A 34 -36.86 17.50 7.41
CA HIS A 34 -35.96 16.51 6.81
C HIS A 34 -34.89 16.13 7.84
N PHE A 35 -34.73 14.85 8.11
CA PHE A 35 -33.73 14.32 9.06
C PHE A 35 -33.85 14.90 10.48
N GLY A 36 -35.04 15.33 10.91
CA GLY A 36 -35.28 15.90 12.24
C GLY A 36 -35.24 17.43 12.31
N VAL A 37 -34.97 18.14 11.20
CA VAL A 37 -34.87 19.60 11.17
C VAL A 37 -35.71 20.18 10.02
N ASN A 38 -36.37 21.32 10.25
CA ASN A 38 -37.08 22.02 9.17
C ASN A 38 -36.09 22.60 8.15
N ALA A 39 -36.07 22.03 6.95
CA ALA A 39 -35.06 22.30 5.95
C ALA A 39 -35.64 22.42 4.54
N CYS A 40 -34.91 23.09 3.65
CA CYS A 40 -35.21 23.05 2.22
C CYS A 40 -34.70 21.75 1.60
N ARG A 41 -35.30 21.34 0.47
CA ARG A 41 -34.87 20.14 -0.28
C ARG A 41 -33.37 20.13 -0.60
N ALA A 42 -32.79 21.31 -0.88
CA ALA A 42 -31.37 21.43 -1.18
C ALA A 42 -30.46 21.18 0.04
N CYS A 43 -30.88 21.54 1.26
CA CYS A 43 -30.15 21.23 2.48
C CYS A 43 -30.30 19.76 2.88
N ALA A 44 -31.50 19.19 2.71
CA ALA A 44 -31.73 17.75 2.91
C ALA A 44 -30.86 16.90 1.96
N ALA A 45 -30.89 17.20 0.66
CA ALA A 45 -30.08 16.50 -0.34
C ALA A 45 -28.57 16.75 -0.17
N PHE A 46 -28.17 17.90 0.39
CA PHE A 46 -26.79 18.15 0.79
C PHE A 46 -26.40 17.21 1.94
N PHE A 47 -27.17 17.19 3.03
CA PHE A 47 -26.88 16.36 4.20
C PHE A 47 -26.75 14.88 3.82
N ARG A 48 -27.73 14.31 3.11
CA ARG A 48 -27.68 12.92 2.62
C ARG A 48 -26.41 12.59 1.82
N ARG A 49 -26.00 13.47 0.90
CA ARG A 49 -24.77 13.27 0.10
C ARG A 49 -23.49 13.37 0.93
N MET A 50 -23.50 14.18 1.98
CA MET A 50 -22.34 14.34 2.86
C MET A 50 -22.18 13.14 3.80
N ILE A 51 -23.29 12.56 4.27
CA ILE A 51 -23.26 11.32 5.10
C ILE A 51 -22.85 10.11 4.27
N LEU A 52 -23.45 9.92 3.08
CA LEU A 52 -23.16 8.77 2.21
C LEU A 52 -21.84 8.90 1.43
N GLY A 53 -21.21 10.07 1.43
CA GLY A 53 -19.99 10.37 0.68
C GLY A 53 -18.80 10.71 1.59
N THR A 54 -17.83 11.44 1.04
CA THR A 54 -16.59 11.83 1.75
C THR A 54 -16.76 13.03 2.70
N GLY A 55 -17.92 13.16 3.36
CA GLY A 55 -18.27 14.37 4.12
C GLY A 55 -17.30 14.72 5.25
N PHE A 56 -16.71 13.69 5.89
CA PHE A 56 -15.70 13.82 6.93
C PHE A 56 -14.37 14.43 6.46
N ARG A 57 -14.10 14.46 5.14
CA ARG A 57 -12.85 15.00 4.57
C ARG A 57 -12.89 16.50 4.28
N GLN A 58 -14.05 17.15 4.42
CA GLN A 58 -14.17 18.57 4.12
C GLN A 58 -13.53 19.42 5.22
N LYS A 59 -12.54 20.25 4.87
CA LYS A 59 -11.95 21.25 5.77
C LYS A 59 -12.49 22.65 5.45
N CYS A 60 -12.77 23.45 6.46
CA CYS A 60 -13.02 24.88 6.26
C CYS A 60 -11.69 25.58 5.95
N ARG A 61 -11.67 26.42 4.90
CA ARG A 61 -10.48 27.20 4.49
C ARG A 61 -10.50 28.63 5.04
N LEU A 62 -11.47 28.94 5.90
CA LEU A 62 -11.70 30.26 6.51
C LEU A 62 -11.76 30.08 8.04
N THR A 63 -12.56 30.87 8.76
CA THR A 63 -12.60 30.93 10.23
C THR A 63 -13.50 29.90 10.92
N LYS A 64 -13.85 28.78 10.25
CA LYS A 64 -14.79 27.74 10.74
C LYS A 64 -16.20 28.24 11.15
N ASN A 65 -16.54 29.51 10.85
CA ASN A 65 -17.82 30.15 11.19
C ASN A 65 -18.50 30.81 9.97
N CYS A 66 -18.33 30.23 8.78
CA CYS A 66 -18.98 30.73 7.56
C CYS A 66 -20.50 30.75 7.72
N LYS A 67 -21.16 31.76 7.15
CA LYS A 67 -22.63 31.89 7.13
C LYS A 67 -23.16 31.77 5.69
N PRO A 68 -24.43 31.38 5.49
CA PRO A 68 -25.03 31.39 4.16
C PRO A 68 -25.22 32.83 3.70
N LYS A 69 -25.06 33.08 2.40
CA LYS A 69 -25.45 34.33 1.73
C LYS A 69 -26.60 34.00 0.78
N ASP A 70 -27.74 34.67 0.93
CA ASP A 70 -28.92 34.50 0.08
C ASP A 70 -29.36 33.03 -0.08
N GLY A 71 -29.41 32.28 1.02
CA GLY A 71 -29.79 30.86 0.98
C GLY A 71 -28.71 29.88 0.49
N ARG A 72 -27.52 30.37 0.11
CA ARG A 72 -26.42 29.56 -0.43
C ARG A 72 -25.21 29.52 0.50
N TRP A 73 -24.70 28.31 0.71
CA TRP A 73 -23.51 28.04 1.53
C TRP A 73 -22.29 27.81 0.63
N PHE A 74 -21.23 28.61 0.83
CA PHE A 74 -19.96 28.45 0.11
C PHE A 74 -19.01 27.44 0.79
N CYS A 75 -19.12 27.26 2.11
CA CYS A 75 -18.31 26.31 2.86
C CYS A 75 -19.10 25.04 3.18
N LYS A 76 -18.70 23.91 2.59
CA LYS A 76 -19.34 22.60 2.82
C LYS A 76 -19.18 22.11 4.27
N LYS A 77 -18.01 22.32 4.90
CA LYS A 77 -17.77 21.94 6.30
C LYS A 77 -18.69 22.68 7.27
N CYS A 78 -18.73 24.01 7.21
CA CYS A 78 -19.58 24.81 8.09
C CYS A 78 -21.07 24.54 7.87
N ARG A 79 -21.49 24.24 6.62
CA ARG A 79 -22.87 23.83 6.33
C ARG A 79 -23.20 22.50 6.99
N LEU A 80 -22.32 21.50 6.88
CA LEU A 80 -22.51 20.19 7.50
C LEU A 80 -22.51 20.27 9.03
N ASP A 81 -21.60 21.06 9.61
CA ASP A 81 -21.57 21.29 11.05
C ASP A 81 -22.85 21.94 11.56
N LYS A 82 -23.44 22.86 10.78
CA LYS A 82 -24.74 23.44 11.11
C LYS A 82 -25.87 22.42 11.02
N CYS A 83 -25.85 21.51 10.05
CA CYS A 83 -26.82 20.42 9.96
C CYS A 83 -26.82 19.57 11.24
N TYR A 84 -25.64 19.12 11.69
CA TYR A 84 -25.52 18.35 12.93
C TYR A 84 -25.90 19.15 14.17
N ARG A 85 -25.47 20.41 14.26
CA ARG A 85 -25.77 21.27 15.41
C ARG A 85 -27.26 21.50 15.62
N LEU A 86 -28.03 21.55 14.53
CA LEU A 86 -29.47 21.67 14.57
C LEU A 86 -30.18 20.33 14.79
N GLY A 87 -29.44 19.23 14.88
CA GLY A 87 -30.00 17.91 15.18
C GLY A 87 -30.39 17.08 13.97
N MET A 88 -29.81 17.33 12.77
CA MET A 88 -30.01 16.40 11.66
C MET A 88 -29.35 15.05 11.98
N THR A 89 -30.13 13.97 12.01
CA THR A 89 -29.61 12.62 12.29
C THR A 89 -29.55 11.75 11.03
N PRO A 90 -28.55 10.87 10.90
CA PRO A 90 -28.45 9.94 9.78
C PRO A 90 -29.38 8.73 9.91
N ASP A 91 -30.03 8.52 11.06
CA ASP A 91 -30.72 7.28 11.41
C ASP A 91 -31.89 6.94 10.47
N ASN A 92 -32.51 7.96 9.87
CA ASN A 92 -33.61 7.82 8.91
C ASN A 92 -33.14 7.82 7.43
N ILE A 93 -31.83 7.70 7.18
CA ILE A 93 -31.29 7.57 5.83
C ILE A 93 -31.39 6.09 5.42
N GLN A 94 -32.31 5.78 4.53
CA GLN A 94 -32.34 4.49 3.85
C GLN A 94 -31.10 4.36 2.95
N HIS A 95 -30.24 3.38 3.25
CA HIS A 95 -28.98 3.14 2.54
C HIS A 95 -29.19 2.45 1.19
N ASP A 96 -30.20 1.59 1.10
CA ASP A 96 -30.67 0.98 -0.14
C ASP A 96 -32.14 1.33 -0.33
N ARG A 97 -32.44 2.12 -1.38
CA ARG A 97 -33.73 1.98 -2.03
C ARG A 97 -33.51 1.03 -3.19
N ASP A 98 -34.39 0.04 -3.31
CA ASP A 98 -34.52 -0.77 -4.51
C ASP A 98 -34.34 0.14 -5.73
N ALA A 99 -33.40 -0.22 -6.59
CA ALA A 99 -33.25 0.44 -7.86
C ALA A 99 -34.56 0.26 -8.61
N HIS A 100 -35.45 1.26 -8.54
CA HIS A 100 -36.54 1.35 -9.49
C HIS A 100 -35.88 1.28 -10.86
N LEU A 101 -36.18 0.22 -11.61
CA LEU A 101 -35.82 0.03 -13.02
C LEU A 101 -36.54 1.14 -13.82
N SER A 102 -36.06 2.38 -13.71
CA SER A 102 -36.71 3.54 -14.29
C SER A 102 -35.94 3.98 -15.54
N SER A 103 -36.48 3.59 -16.69
CA SER A 103 -36.14 4.00 -18.07
C SER A 103 -34.82 3.48 -18.66
N GLU A 104 -34.86 3.08 -19.93
CA GLU A 104 -33.69 2.72 -20.76
C GLU A 104 -32.58 3.79 -20.72
N LEU A 105 -32.95 5.07 -20.60
CA LEU A 105 -32.01 6.19 -20.47
C LEU A 105 -31.21 6.15 -19.15
N PHE A 106 -31.76 5.60 -18.07
CA PHE A 106 -31.01 5.39 -16.83
C PHE A 106 -30.02 4.22 -16.99
N LEU A 107 -30.42 3.15 -17.69
CA LEU A 107 -29.56 2.00 -17.98
C LEU A 107 -28.40 2.38 -18.90
N GLU A 108 -28.65 3.17 -19.96
CA GLU A 108 -27.61 3.71 -20.82
C GLU A 108 -26.63 4.61 -20.06
N ASN A 109 -27.14 5.52 -19.22
CA ASN A 109 -26.28 6.41 -18.44
C ASN A 109 -25.52 5.66 -17.33
N HIS A 110 -26.12 4.61 -16.75
CA HIS A 110 -25.44 3.73 -15.80
C HIS A 110 -24.35 2.91 -16.49
N ASN A 111 -24.60 2.38 -17.69
CA ASN A 111 -23.59 1.67 -18.49
C ASN A 111 -22.46 2.60 -18.96
N LYS A 112 -22.78 3.84 -19.36
CA LYS A 112 -21.78 4.89 -19.65
C LYS A 112 -20.95 5.28 -18.42
N ARG A 113 -21.51 5.20 -17.20
CA ARG A 113 -20.79 5.43 -15.93
C ARG A 113 -20.01 4.20 -15.45
N LYS A 114 -20.49 2.98 -15.73
CA LYS A 114 -19.74 1.72 -15.49
C LYS A 114 -18.46 1.65 -16.31
N LEU A 115 -18.43 2.26 -17.50
CA LEU A 115 -17.21 2.46 -18.29
C LEU A 115 -16.15 3.35 -17.60
N GLN A 116 -16.45 4.01 -16.46
CA GLN A 116 -15.50 4.81 -15.68
C GLN A 116 -15.19 4.24 -14.28
N VAL A 117 -15.81 3.12 -13.87
CA VAL A 117 -15.46 2.42 -12.62
C VAL A 117 -14.97 1.04 -13.00
N SER A 118 -13.70 0.96 -13.38
CA SER A 118 -13.08 -0.25 -13.92
C SER A 118 -12.76 -1.33 -12.88
N VAL A 119 -13.07 -1.17 -11.58
CA VAL A 119 -12.88 -2.26 -10.61
C VAL A 119 -13.89 -2.11 -9.46
N LEU A 120 -15.00 -2.84 -9.52
CA LEU A 120 -15.58 -3.35 -8.27
C LEU A 120 -14.64 -4.46 -7.80
N PRO A 121 -14.19 -4.50 -6.54
CA PRO A 121 -13.44 -5.65 -6.05
C PRO A 121 -14.32 -6.88 -6.20
N THR A 122 -13.88 -7.83 -7.01
CA THR A 122 -14.50 -9.15 -7.10
C THR A 122 -14.53 -9.72 -5.69
N THR A 123 -15.73 -10.08 -5.21
CA THR A 123 -15.85 -10.77 -3.93
C THR A 123 -15.03 -12.07 -3.98
N VAL A 124 -14.51 -12.55 -2.85
CA VAL A 124 -13.72 -13.80 -2.84
C VAL A 124 -14.56 -14.94 -3.42
N GLU A 125 -15.86 -14.90 -3.20
CA GLU A 125 -16.89 -15.80 -3.74
C GLU A 125 -16.91 -15.79 -5.26
N GLU A 126 -16.81 -14.64 -5.91
CA GLU A 126 -16.80 -14.53 -7.37
C GLU A 126 -15.41 -14.84 -7.95
N PHE A 127 -14.33 -14.56 -7.22
CA PHE A 127 -12.95 -14.95 -7.58
C PHE A 127 -12.74 -16.48 -7.51
N VAL A 128 -13.29 -17.14 -6.49
CA VAL A 128 -13.18 -18.60 -6.32
C VAL A 128 -14.33 -19.34 -7.02
N GLY A 129 -15.39 -18.65 -7.41
CA GLY A 129 -16.58 -19.21 -8.03
C GLY A 129 -17.48 -20.00 -7.06
N VAL A 130 -17.57 -19.57 -5.80
CA VAL A 130 -18.28 -20.28 -4.72
C VAL A 130 -19.42 -19.43 -4.14
N PRO A 131 -20.70 -19.81 -4.33
CA PRO A 131 -21.81 -19.16 -3.63
C PRO A 131 -21.88 -19.57 -2.15
N HIS A 132 -22.51 -18.73 -1.31
CA HIS A 132 -22.65 -18.89 0.15
C HIS A 132 -23.28 -20.22 0.65
N SER A 133 -23.75 -21.12 -0.22
CA SER A 133 -24.42 -22.37 0.17
C SER A 133 -23.45 -23.56 0.26
N ILE A 134 -23.13 -23.97 1.49
CA ILE A 134 -22.10 -24.96 1.89
C ILE A 134 -22.55 -26.43 1.71
N LEU A 135 -23.62 -26.74 0.97
CA LEU A 135 -24.20 -28.10 1.04
C LEU A 135 -23.54 -29.14 0.13
N TYR A 136 -22.95 -28.76 -1.01
CA TYR A 136 -22.09 -29.65 -1.79
C TYR A 136 -21.40 -28.84 -2.89
N PHE A 137 -20.06 -28.79 -2.90
CA PHE A 137 -19.33 -28.23 -4.03
C PHE A 137 -18.29 -29.22 -4.53
N LYS A 138 -18.52 -29.74 -5.74
CA LYS A 138 -17.52 -30.49 -6.49
C LYS A 138 -16.74 -29.46 -7.33
N ARG A 139 -15.46 -29.30 -7.00
CA ARG A 139 -14.53 -28.34 -7.63
C ARG A 139 -14.20 -28.78 -9.05
N GLU A 140 -15.14 -28.62 -9.99
CA GLU A 140 -15.05 -29.21 -11.35
C GLU A 140 -14.16 -28.42 -12.33
N LYS A 141 -13.68 -27.23 -11.95
CA LYS A 141 -12.77 -26.41 -12.79
C LYS A 141 -11.60 -25.85 -11.98
N LEU A 142 -10.73 -26.71 -11.47
CA LEU A 142 -9.33 -26.29 -11.33
C LEU A 142 -8.73 -26.37 -12.74
N PRO A 143 -8.24 -25.27 -13.33
CA PRO A 143 -7.39 -25.33 -14.50
C PRO A 143 -6.27 -26.35 -14.25
N LYS A 144 -5.84 -27.11 -15.27
CA LYS A 144 -4.72 -28.06 -15.13
C LYS A 144 -3.59 -27.36 -14.37
N LYS A 145 -3.25 -27.88 -13.19
CA LYS A 145 -2.27 -27.31 -12.26
C LYS A 145 -0.91 -27.23 -12.97
N MET A 146 -0.61 -26.10 -13.61
CA MET A 146 0.70 -25.85 -14.18
C MET A 146 1.62 -25.54 -13.00
N SER A 147 2.41 -26.52 -12.59
CA SER A 147 3.44 -26.29 -11.58
C SER A 147 4.72 -25.87 -12.27
N THR A 148 5.02 -24.58 -12.26
CA THR A 148 6.34 -24.09 -12.67
C THR A 148 7.32 -24.42 -11.55
N TYR A 149 8.36 -25.19 -11.89
CA TYR A 149 9.46 -25.48 -10.97
C TYR A 149 10.62 -24.52 -11.24
N ILE A 150 11.12 -23.90 -10.18
CA ILE A 150 12.29 -23.00 -10.21
C ILE A 150 13.38 -23.60 -9.34
N ASP A 151 14.47 -23.99 -9.98
CA ASP A 151 15.67 -24.46 -9.29
C ASP A 151 16.54 -23.27 -8.86
N LEU A 152 16.85 -23.23 -7.57
CA LEU A 152 17.61 -22.19 -6.87
C LEU A 152 18.95 -22.74 -6.38
N SER A 153 19.26 -24.02 -6.67
CA SER A 153 20.47 -24.68 -6.16
C SER A 153 21.73 -23.92 -6.51
N GLN A 154 21.82 -23.35 -7.71
CA GLN A 154 22.96 -22.56 -8.13
C GLN A 154 23.03 -21.19 -7.42
N LEU A 155 21.87 -20.57 -7.20
CA LEU A 155 21.76 -19.31 -6.46
C LEU A 155 22.19 -19.51 -5.00
N VAL A 156 21.68 -20.53 -4.35
CA VAL A 156 22.08 -20.92 -2.98
C VAL A 156 23.58 -21.15 -2.90
N LYS A 157 24.17 -21.97 -3.78
CA LYS A 157 25.62 -22.21 -3.81
C LYS A 157 26.43 -20.92 -3.93
N ARG A 158 25.97 -19.98 -4.76
CA ARG A 158 26.62 -18.66 -4.90
C ARG A 158 26.51 -17.83 -3.61
N THR A 159 25.34 -17.80 -2.99
CA THR A 159 25.13 -17.14 -1.70
C THR A 159 26.00 -17.75 -0.61
N GLU A 160 26.10 -19.08 -0.52
CA GLU A 160 26.98 -19.73 0.44
C GLU A 160 28.44 -19.33 0.25
N LYS A 161 28.88 -19.26 -1.02
CA LYS A 161 30.25 -18.84 -1.35
C LYS A 161 30.52 -17.42 -0.82
N ILE A 162 29.57 -16.50 -0.98
CA ILE A 162 29.68 -15.14 -0.44
C ILE A 162 29.82 -15.17 1.09
N LEU A 163 28.94 -15.90 1.78
CA LEU A 163 28.92 -15.93 3.26
C LEU A 163 30.15 -16.64 3.88
N LYS A 164 30.86 -17.43 3.08
CA LYS A 164 32.12 -18.11 3.44
C LYS A 164 33.37 -17.30 3.09
N THR A 165 33.26 -16.29 2.22
CA THR A 165 34.40 -15.50 1.73
C THR A 165 34.44 -14.15 2.44
N GLU A 166 35.62 -13.67 2.81
CA GLU A 166 35.76 -12.30 3.32
C GLU A 166 35.75 -11.29 2.16
N PRO A 167 35.04 -10.15 2.29
CA PRO A 167 35.07 -9.12 1.27
C PRO A 167 36.47 -8.49 1.18
N LEU A 168 36.85 -8.10 -0.04
CA LEU A 168 38.12 -7.41 -0.29
C LEU A 168 38.03 -5.99 0.27
N PHE A 169 38.70 -5.76 1.38
CA PHE A 169 38.81 -4.45 1.99
C PHE A 169 40.01 -3.68 1.41
N THR A 170 39.79 -2.41 1.06
CA THR A 170 40.90 -1.45 0.88
C THR A 170 41.41 -1.03 2.26
N SER A 171 42.68 -0.64 2.35
CA SER A 171 43.34 -0.19 3.60
C SER A 171 42.54 0.84 4.40
N ASP A 172 41.70 1.62 3.72
CA ASP A 172 40.93 2.73 4.29
C ASP A 172 39.73 2.27 5.13
N THR A 173 39.27 1.03 4.95
CA THR A 173 38.08 0.50 5.64
C THR A 173 38.37 0.01 7.06
N PHE A 174 39.63 -0.22 7.44
CA PHE A 174 39.96 -0.78 8.76
C PHE A 174 39.62 0.14 9.92
N ASN A 175 39.65 1.47 9.72
CA ASN A 175 39.40 2.47 10.76
C ASN A 175 37.92 2.90 10.86
N MET A 176 37.05 2.36 10.00
CA MET A 176 35.63 2.72 9.97
C MET A 176 34.84 1.97 11.06
N THR A 177 33.84 2.64 11.61
CA THR A 177 32.80 2.02 12.46
C THR A 177 31.97 1.01 11.66
N ALA A 178 31.25 0.12 12.35
CA ALA A 178 30.37 -0.86 11.72
C ALA A 178 29.36 -0.21 10.75
N LEU A 179 28.78 0.93 11.15
CA LEU A 179 27.80 1.64 10.35
C LEU A 179 28.43 2.30 9.11
N GLU A 180 29.64 2.84 9.22
CA GLU A 180 30.39 3.40 8.09
C GLU A 180 30.77 2.31 7.07
N LYS A 181 31.18 1.11 7.53
CA LYS A 181 31.46 -0.03 6.64
C LYS A 181 30.22 -0.47 5.87
N LEU A 182 29.08 -0.58 6.55
CA LEU A 182 27.80 -0.88 5.90
C LEU A 182 27.34 0.23 4.94
N THR A 183 27.65 1.48 5.25
CA THR A 183 27.40 2.65 4.37
C THR A 183 28.26 2.58 3.12
N PHE A 184 29.54 2.23 3.26
CA PHE A 184 30.42 1.94 2.13
C PHE A 184 29.87 0.78 1.28
N GLY A 185 29.44 -0.31 1.91
CA GLY A 185 28.82 -1.44 1.22
C GLY A 185 27.56 -1.05 0.44
N LEU A 186 26.72 -0.16 0.98
CA LEU A 186 25.53 0.33 0.28
C LEU A 186 25.92 1.15 -0.95
N ARG A 187 26.95 1.99 -0.84
CA ARG A 187 27.46 2.78 -1.97
C ARG A 187 28.04 1.89 -3.06
N GLU A 188 28.78 0.86 -2.70
CA GLU A 188 29.31 -0.10 -3.68
C GLU A 188 28.16 -0.88 -4.35
N ALA A 189 27.13 -1.26 -3.60
CA ALA A 189 25.92 -1.87 -4.17
C ALA A 189 25.23 -0.94 -5.18
N ARG A 190 25.18 0.37 -4.91
CA ARG A 190 24.55 1.39 -5.77
C ARG A 190 25.45 1.91 -6.89
N LYS A 191 26.73 1.52 -6.95
CA LYS A 191 27.72 2.08 -7.89
C LYS A 191 27.34 1.99 -9.36
N ASN A 192 26.59 0.96 -9.72
CA ASN A 192 26.13 0.72 -11.10
C ASN A 192 24.73 1.31 -11.38
N GLN A 193 24.12 2.01 -10.42
CA GLN A 193 22.80 2.62 -10.60
C GLN A 193 22.84 3.66 -11.71
N GLN A 194 22.06 3.43 -12.76
CA GLN A 194 21.92 4.38 -13.85
C GLN A 194 21.07 5.58 -13.42
N GLN A 195 21.46 6.76 -13.88
CA GLN A 195 20.74 8.01 -13.64
C GLN A 195 19.39 8.04 -14.37
N PHE A 196 19.33 7.47 -15.58
CA PHE A 196 18.11 7.36 -16.39
C PHE A 196 17.88 5.89 -16.79
N PRO A 197 17.37 5.05 -15.87
CA PRO A 197 17.08 3.67 -16.16
C PRO A 197 15.92 3.56 -17.16
N ALA A 198 15.92 2.50 -17.97
CA ALA A 198 14.89 2.29 -18.98
C ALA A 198 13.57 1.82 -18.35
N ILE A 199 12.42 2.23 -18.89
CA ILE A 199 11.12 1.70 -18.46
C ILE A 199 10.99 0.25 -18.96
N MET A 200 10.84 -0.69 -18.03
CA MET A 200 10.60 -2.09 -18.31
C MET A 200 9.22 -2.27 -18.93
N LYS A 201 9.19 -2.87 -20.12
CA LYS A 201 7.95 -3.06 -20.90
C LYS A 201 7.17 -4.30 -20.50
N SER A 202 7.86 -5.37 -20.15
CA SER A 202 7.28 -6.66 -19.80
C SER A 202 7.96 -7.24 -18.57
N MET A 203 7.19 -7.91 -17.72
CA MET A 203 7.71 -8.60 -16.54
C MET A 203 7.09 -9.98 -16.45
N GLY A 204 7.89 -11.00 -16.74
CA GLY A 204 7.55 -12.41 -16.67
C GLY A 204 8.42 -13.17 -15.67
N LYS A 205 8.64 -14.45 -15.95
CA LYS A 205 9.39 -15.34 -15.07
C LYS A 205 10.87 -14.95 -15.00
N GLU A 206 11.48 -14.67 -16.14
CA GLU A 206 12.90 -14.38 -16.29
C GLU A 206 13.28 -13.10 -15.53
N GLU A 207 12.50 -12.03 -15.70
CA GLU A 207 12.74 -10.76 -15.00
C GLU A 207 12.59 -10.90 -13.49
N ASN A 208 11.56 -11.63 -13.02
CA ASN A 208 11.39 -11.90 -11.59
C ASN A 208 12.57 -12.69 -11.01
N CYS A 209 12.99 -13.77 -11.69
CA CYS A 209 14.14 -14.58 -11.27
C CYS A 209 15.42 -13.75 -11.22
N PHE A 210 15.65 -12.89 -12.22
CA PHE A 210 16.82 -12.01 -12.27
C PHE A 210 16.81 -11.01 -11.11
N ILE A 211 15.67 -10.36 -10.83
CA ILE A 211 15.54 -9.43 -9.71
C ILE A 211 15.81 -10.13 -8.38
N TRP A 212 15.26 -11.33 -8.17
CA TRP A 212 15.52 -12.11 -6.95
C TRP A 212 16.99 -12.49 -6.79
N GLU A 213 17.64 -12.94 -7.86
CA GLU A 213 19.07 -13.22 -7.84
C GLU A 213 19.87 -11.97 -7.46
N GLN A 214 19.63 -10.84 -8.13
CA GLN A 214 20.33 -9.59 -7.82
C GLN A 214 20.11 -9.14 -6.37
N GLN A 215 18.87 -9.18 -5.88
CA GLN A 215 18.55 -8.76 -4.51
C GLN A 215 19.22 -9.66 -3.47
N LEU A 216 19.13 -10.98 -3.62
CA LEU A 216 19.76 -11.91 -2.68
C LEU A 216 21.29 -11.77 -2.70
N MET A 217 21.89 -11.72 -3.88
CA MET A 217 23.33 -11.59 -4.02
C MET A 217 23.85 -10.26 -3.46
N THR A 218 23.14 -9.17 -3.72
CA THR A 218 23.53 -7.85 -3.21
C THR A 218 23.35 -7.76 -1.70
N ALA A 219 22.25 -8.27 -1.15
CA ALA A 219 22.03 -8.31 0.30
C ALA A 219 23.10 -9.16 1.01
N ALA A 220 23.45 -10.33 0.43
CA ALA A 220 24.47 -11.21 0.98
C ALA A 220 25.87 -10.57 0.94
N ASN A 221 26.24 -9.89 -0.15
CA ASN A 221 27.50 -9.16 -0.22
C ASN A 221 27.51 -7.97 0.76
N TRP A 222 26.42 -7.22 0.82
CA TRP A 222 26.29 -6.02 1.65
C TRP A 222 26.43 -6.32 3.15
N ILE A 223 25.75 -7.36 3.67
CA ILE A 223 25.81 -7.66 5.10
C ILE A 223 27.21 -8.12 5.55
N MET A 224 28.03 -8.66 4.63
CA MET A 224 29.39 -9.14 4.94
C MET A 224 30.37 -8.00 5.22
N TYR A 225 30.01 -6.74 4.93
CA TYR A 225 30.74 -5.56 5.39
C TYR A 225 30.60 -5.32 6.90
N PHE A 226 29.66 -5.97 7.57
CA PHE A 226 29.50 -5.89 9.02
C PHE A 226 30.37 -6.95 9.71
N ASP A 227 31.39 -6.52 10.44
CA ASP A 227 32.41 -7.42 11.01
C ASP A 227 31.81 -8.40 12.02
N GLU A 228 30.93 -7.90 12.89
CA GLU A 228 30.26 -8.67 13.92
C GLU A 228 29.34 -9.74 13.31
N PHE A 229 28.67 -9.43 12.19
CA PHE A 229 27.92 -10.42 11.44
C PHE A 229 28.85 -11.43 10.75
N ARG A 230 29.96 -10.99 10.18
CA ARG A 230 30.93 -11.86 9.49
C ARG A 230 31.51 -12.91 10.44
N ALA A 231 31.73 -12.54 11.69
CA ALA A 231 32.25 -13.41 12.76
C ALA A 231 31.28 -14.51 13.20
N LEU A 232 29.99 -14.44 12.84
CA LEU A 232 29.01 -15.46 13.20
C LEU A 232 29.25 -16.80 12.51
N PRO A 233 28.82 -17.93 13.13
CA PRO A 233 28.80 -19.23 12.48
C PRO A 233 28.01 -19.20 11.16
N PHE A 234 28.46 -19.99 10.19
CA PHE A 234 27.84 -20.03 8.87
C PHE A 234 26.33 -20.33 8.91
N ASP A 235 25.90 -21.26 9.76
CA ASP A 235 24.49 -21.65 9.88
C ASP A 235 23.61 -20.48 10.33
N GLN A 236 24.11 -19.67 11.28
CA GLN A 236 23.44 -18.46 11.74
C GLN A 236 23.39 -17.40 10.63
N LYS A 237 24.52 -17.14 9.95
CA LYS A 237 24.57 -16.20 8.82
C LYS A 237 23.58 -16.56 7.72
N PHE A 238 23.54 -17.83 7.35
CA PHE A 238 22.67 -18.31 6.28
C PHE A 238 21.19 -18.29 6.69
N ALA A 239 20.86 -18.66 7.92
CA ALA A 239 19.51 -18.52 8.46
C ALA A 239 19.02 -17.07 8.43
N MET A 240 19.86 -16.13 8.88
CA MET A 240 19.53 -14.70 8.89
C MET A 240 19.34 -14.15 7.47
N ILE A 241 20.23 -14.48 6.52
CA ILE A 241 20.10 -14.02 5.14
C ILE A 241 18.80 -14.48 4.48
N LYS A 242 18.37 -15.73 4.71
CA LYS A 242 17.08 -16.24 4.20
C LYS A 242 15.89 -15.38 4.64
N CYS A 243 15.96 -14.73 5.80
CA CYS A 243 14.93 -13.82 6.28
C CYS A 243 15.10 -12.37 5.81
N MET A 244 16.34 -11.88 5.74
CA MET A 244 16.64 -10.45 5.58
C MET A 244 16.61 -9.98 4.12
N TRP A 245 16.93 -10.84 3.16
CA TRP A 245 17.28 -10.38 1.81
C TRP A 245 16.13 -9.68 1.06
N HIS A 246 14.90 -10.21 1.15
CA HIS A 246 13.72 -9.60 0.53
C HIS A 246 13.37 -8.25 1.15
N LEU A 247 13.46 -8.17 2.48
CA LEU A 247 13.19 -6.97 3.25
C LEU A 247 14.20 -5.88 2.88
N TRP A 248 15.49 -6.23 2.88
CA TRP A 248 16.58 -5.35 2.47
C TRP A 248 16.35 -4.86 1.03
N GLY A 249 16.15 -5.77 0.08
CA GLY A 249 16.04 -5.42 -1.34
C GLY A 249 14.86 -4.50 -1.62
N ARG A 250 13.70 -4.76 -1.01
CA ARG A 250 12.51 -3.92 -1.23
C ARG A 250 12.62 -2.56 -0.53
N LEU A 251 13.15 -2.48 0.69
CA LEU A 251 13.36 -1.18 1.36
C LEU A 251 14.36 -0.32 0.59
N GLU A 252 15.48 -0.91 0.18
CA GLU A 252 16.54 -0.20 -0.53
C GLU A 252 16.06 0.33 -1.88
N ARG A 253 15.33 -0.48 -2.67
CA ARG A 253 14.72 -0.06 -3.94
C ARG A 253 13.67 1.05 -3.77
N LEU A 254 12.87 1.02 -2.70
CA LEU A 254 11.93 2.10 -2.38
C LEU A 254 12.64 3.39 -1.96
N ALA A 255 13.73 3.28 -1.20
CA ALA A 255 14.57 4.43 -0.86
C ALA A 255 15.25 5.02 -2.11
N MET A 256 15.76 4.17 -3.01
CA MET A 256 16.31 4.61 -4.30
C MET A 256 15.24 5.30 -5.17
N THR A 257 14.03 4.77 -5.19
CA THR A 257 12.89 5.40 -5.88
C THR A 257 12.61 6.80 -5.33
N ALA A 258 12.61 6.96 -4.01
CA ALA A 258 12.44 8.27 -3.37
C ALA A 258 13.53 9.27 -3.78
N GLU A 259 14.79 8.84 -3.74
CA GLU A 259 15.95 9.64 -4.13
C GLU A 259 15.88 10.08 -5.60
N MET A 260 15.60 9.15 -6.51
CA MET A 260 15.46 9.44 -7.94
C MET A 260 14.27 10.37 -8.24
N ARG A 261 13.17 10.24 -7.49
CA ARG A 261 12.00 11.11 -7.65
C ARG A 261 12.26 12.54 -7.18
N VAL A 262 13.03 12.73 -6.09
CA VAL A 262 13.47 14.06 -5.64
C VAL A 262 14.35 14.73 -6.68
N ASN A 263 15.21 13.97 -7.35
CA ASN A 263 16.11 14.47 -8.39
C ASN A 263 15.46 14.61 -9.78
N GLY A 264 14.18 14.23 -9.93
CA GLY A 264 13.44 14.35 -11.18
C GLY A 264 13.76 13.27 -12.23
N TYR A 265 14.40 12.17 -11.84
CA TYR A 265 14.74 11.05 -12.73
C TYR A 265 13.67 9.95 -12.77
N CYS A 266 12.66 10.03 -11.90
CA CYS A 266 11.60 9.03 -11.75
C CYS A 266 10.25 9.72 -11.58
N GLY A 267 9.25 9.29 -12.34
CA GLY A 267 7.87 9.75 -12.27
C GLY A 267 7.12 9.32 -11.01
N LYS A 268 5.88 9.80 -10.86
CA LYS A 268 5.04 9.52 -9.68
C LYS A 268 4.56 8.07 -9.59
N ARG A 269 4.46 7.37 -10.72
CA ARG A 269 4.00 5.96 -10.77
C ARG A 269 5.09 4.99 -11.22
N GLU A 270 6.30 5.52 -11.35
CA GLU A 270 7.51 4.79 -11.68
C GLU A 270 8.24 4.40 -10.39
N PHE A 271 8.79 3.19 -10.38
CA PHE A 271 9.54 2.61 -9.26
C PHE A 271 10.83 1.98 -9.76
N VAL A 272 11.92 2.15 -9.02
CA VAL A 272 13.21 1.56 -9.36
C VAL A 272 13.20 0.09 -8.94
N ILE A 273 13.44 -0.82 -9.91
CA ILE A 273 13.46 -2.27 -9.65
C ILE A 273 14.85 -2.88 -9.76
N SER A 274 15.71 -2.33 -10.62
CA SER A 274 17.11 -2.72 -10.80
C SER A 274 17.98 -1.48 -11.00
N HIS A 275 19.27 -1.67 -11.28
CA HIS A 275 20.18 -0.57 -11.58
C HIS A 275 19.89 0.13 -12.91
N ASP A 276 19.20 -0.55 -13.83
CA ASP A 276 18.99 -0.16 -15.22
C ASP A 276 17.51 -0.16 -15.65
N ALA A 277 16.59 -0.52 -14.75
CA ALA A 277 15.17 -0.58 -15.07
C ALA A 277 14.25 0.12 -14.04
N LEU A 278 13.25 0.82 -14.59
CA LEU A 278 12.09 1.37 -13.91
C LEU A 278 10.85 0.53 -14.22
N LEU A 279 9.99 0.37 -13.23
CA LEU A 279 8.67 -0.24 -13.33
C LEU A 279 7.61 0.86 -13.32
N ASP A 280 6.88 1.00 -14.42
CA ASP A 280 5.66 1.80 -14.46
C ASP A 280 4.43 0.89 -14.41
N TYR A 281 3.67 1.01 -13.32
CA TYR A 281 2.49 0.17 -13.08
C TYR A 281 1.34 0.43 -14.05
N ASP A 282 1.30 1.58 -14.73
CA ASP A 282 0.24 1.85 -15.72
C ASP A 282 0.52 1.20 -17.07
N SER A 283 1.78 1.02 -17.42
CA SER A 283 2.19 0.60 -18.76
C SER A 283 2.80 -0.79 -18.82
N ILE A 284 3.12 -1.42 -17.68
CA ILE A 284 3.78 -2.71 -17.69
C ILE A 284 2.87 -3.86 -18.16
N ASP A 285 3.39 -4.63 -19.11
CA ASP A 285 2.83 -5.93 -19.48
C ASP A 285 3.32 -7.02 -18.52
N TYR A 286 2.56 -7.25 -17.44
CA TYR A 286 2.85 -8.33 -16.49
C TYR A 286 2.36 -9.68 -17.04
N ASP A 287 3.23 -10.67 -17.16
CA ASP A 287 2.86 -12.03 -17.53
C ASP A 287 2.73 -12.93 -16.28
N PRO A 288 1.50 -13.24 -15.83
CA PRO A 288 1.28 -14.14 -14.70
C PRO A 288 1.33 -15.62 -15.07
N SER A 289 1.35 -15.99 -16.36
CA SER A 289 1.05 -17.35 -16.84
C SER A 289 1.99 -18.43 -16.29
N TRP A 290 3.21 -18.05 -15.93
CA TRP A 290 4.19 -18.94 -15.32
C TRP A 290 3.91 -19.22 -13.84
N SER A 291 3.14 -18.38 -13.15
CA SER A 291 2.94 -18.45 -11.70
C SER A 291 1.52 -18.84 -11.29
N THR A 292 0.54 -18.67 -12.17
CA THR A 292 -0.87 -18.82 -11.83
C THR A 292 -1.73 -19.07 -13.07
N SER A 293 -2.85 -19.76 -12.89
CA SER A 293 -3.85 -19.97 -13.94
C SER A 293 -4.90 -18.87 -14.02
N TYR A 294 -4.87 -17.91 -13.09
CA TYR A 294 -5.82 -16.80 -13.03
C TYR A 294 -5.40 -15.67 -13.97
N SER A 295 -6.38 -14.94 -14.50
CA SER A 295 -6.19 -13.78 -15.36
C SER A 295 -5.62 -12.58 -14.60
N LYS A 296 -5.09 -11.58 -15.34
CA LYS A 296 -4.52 -10.37 -14.73
C LYS A 296 -5.52 -9.63 -13.86
N ASP A 297 -6.77 -9.50 -14.33
CA ASP A 297 -7.85 -8.79 -13.62
C ASP A 297 -8.22 -9.49 -12.31
N GLU A 298 -8.26 -10.83 -12.31
CA GLU A 298 -8.51 -11.65 -11.10
C GLU A 298 -7.37 -11.51 -10.08
N LEU A 299 -6.14 -11.38 -10.55
CA LEU A 299 -4.97 -11.22 -9.69
C LEU A 299 -4.82 -9.81 -9.11
N MET A 300 -5.48 -8.79 -9.66
CA MET A 300 -5.37 -7.42 -9.17
C MET A 300 -5.71 -7.28 -7.69
N TYR A 301 -6.60 -8.13 -7.15
CA TYR A 301 -6.92 -8.14 -5.72
C TYR A 301 -5.72 -8.56 -4.85
N PHE A 302 -4.94 -9.55 -5.31
CA PHE A 302 -3.80 -10.11 -4.57
C PHE A 302 -2.47 -9.41 -4.87
N LEU A 303 -2.29 -9.00 -6.12
CA LEU A 303 -1.11 -8.28 -6.60
C LEU A 303 -1.18 -6.77 -6.35
N ASP A 304 -2.35 -6.28 -5.93
CA ASP A 304 -2.62 -4.90 -5.50
C ASP A 304 -2.43 -3.78 -6.53
N ALA A 305 -3.25 -2.73 -6.39
CA ALA A 305 -3.13 -1.48 -7.14
C ALA A 305 -1.89 -0.67 -6.70
N PRO A 306 -1.30 0.16 -7.58
CA PRO A 306 -0.09 0.98 -7.34
C PRO A 306 0.00 1.81 -6.06
N THR A 307 -1.13 2.11 -5.43
CA THR A 307 -1.18 2.80 -4.13
C THR A 307 -0.66 1.96 -2.95
N TYR A 308 -0.54 0.63 -3.09
CA TYR A 308 -0.03 -0.27 -2.05
C TYR A 308 1.37 -0.85 -2.34
N HIS A 309 2.00 -0.45 -3.45
CA HIS A 309 3.33 -0.92 -3.85
C HIS A 309 4.49 -0.26 -3.10
N GLY A 310 4.18 0.61 -2.15
CA GLY A 310 5.17 1.34 -1.36
C GLY A 310 5.12 2.84 -1.57
N GLU A 311 4.17 3.37 -2.35
CA GLU A 311 4.00 4.82 -2.53
C GLU A 311 3.94 5.59 -1.19
N PRO A 312 3.17 5.16 -0.16
CA PRO A 312 3.20 5.83 1.14
C PRO A 312 4.59 5.82 1.79
N LEU A 313 5.36 4.74 1.59
CA LEU A 313 6.70 4.61 2.12
C LEU A 313 7.71 5.47 1.36
N VAL A 314 7.57 5.56 0.03
CA VAL A 314 8.35 6.48 -0.82
C VAL A 314 8.08 7.92 -0.38
N GLU A 315 6.82 8.30 -0.14
CA GLU A 315 6.48 9.61 0.42
C GLU A 315 7.14 9.82 1.80
N SER A 316 7.13 8.83 2.68
CA SER A 316 7.83 8.91 3.98
C SER A 316 9.34 9.09 3.81
N PHE A 317 9.98 8.37 2.88
CA PHE A 317 11.40 8.54 2.55
C PHE A 317 11.70 9.94 2.00
N ILE A 318 10.87 10.47 1.11
CA ILE A 318 11.03 11.84 0.57
C ILE A 318 10.89 12.88 1.68
N ASN A 319 9.87 12.75 2.53
CA ASN A 319 9.59 13.72 3.60
C ASN A 319 10.67 13.74 4.68
N ILE A 320 11.25 12.57 5.00
CA ILE A 320 12.29 12.44 6.02
C ILE A 320 13.66 12.73 5.43
N ASN A 321 13.92 12.33 4.19
CA ASN A 321 15.19 12.48 3.50
C ASN A 321 16.38 11.97 4.37
N PRO A 322 16.46 10.65 4.64
CA PRO A 322 17.56 10.08 5.42
C PRO A 322 18.90 10.19 4.69
N SER A 323 19.99 10.41 5.41
CA SER A 323 21.34 10.24 4.86
C SER A 323 21.61 8.75 4.57
N ASP A 324 22.64 8.44 3.77
CA ASP A 324 23.05 7.04 3.52
C ASP A 324 23.25 6.27 4.84
N THR A 325 23.91 6.91 5.81
CA THR A 325 24.20 6.35 7.13
C THR A 325 22.92 6.08 7.93
N GLU A 326 21.98 7.02 7.93
CA GLU A 326 20.66 6.86 8.57
C GLU A 326 19.83 5.78 7.87
N LEU A 327 19.87 5.72 6.54
CA LEU A 327 19.17 4.72 5.73
C LEU A 327 19.69 3.31 6.01
N VAL A 328 21.03 3.14 6.04
CA VAL A 328 21.67 1.88 6.40
C VAL A 328 21.28 1.44 7.79
N PHE A 329 21.33 2.36 8.78
CA PHE A 329 20.89 2.05 10.13
C PHE A 329 19.44 1.58 10.14
N LEU A 330 18.53 2.31 9.50
CA LEU A 330 17.11 1.97 9.43
C LEU A 330 16.89 0.58 8.82
N ILE A 331 17.47 0.31 7.65
CA ILE A 331 17.33 -0.97 6.95
C ILE A 331 17.90 -2.11 7.79
N CYS A 332 19.13 -1.95 8.28
CA CYS A 332 19.81 -3.01 9.04
C CYS A 332 19.08 -3.29 10.36
N ASN A 333 18.73 -2.25 11.12
CA ASN A 333 18.01 -2.38 12.38
C ASN A 333 16.64 -3.04 12.18
N LEU A 334 15.91 -2.68 11.12
CA LEU A 334 14.62 -3.31 10.81
C LEU A 334 14.78 -4.78 10.41
N CYS A 335 15.80 -5.09 9.60
CA CYS A 335 16.11 -6.45 9.18
C CYS A 335 16.48 -7.35 10.37
N LEU A 336 17.37 -6.89 11.24
CA LEU A 336 17.81 -7.63 12.42
C LEU A 336 16.65 -7.84 13.40
N ARG A 337 15.88 -6.78 13.71
CA ARG A 337 14.72 -6.86 14.59
C ARG A 337 13.68 -7.89 14.13
N LEU A 338 13.36 -7.88 12.84
CA LEU A 338 12.35 -8.78 12.29
C LEU A 338 12.88 -10.21 12.16
N THR A 339 14.17 -10.37 11.87
CA THR A 339 14.82 -11.68 11.79
C THR A 339 14.94 -12.34 13.15
N GLY A 340 15.36 -11.59 14.17
CA GLY A 340 15.44 -12.06 15.56
C GLY A 340 14.09 -12.56 16.06
N LYS A 341 13.05 -11.74 15.94
CA LYS A 341 11.68 -12.12 16.33
C LYS A 341 11.13 -13.33 15.56
N LYS A 342 11.54 -13.53 14.31
CA LYS A 342 11.05 -14.64 13.47
C LYS A 342 11.77 -15.95 13.78
N LEU A 343 13.08 -15.93 13.96
CA LEU A 343 13.89 -17.13 14.17
C LEU A 343 13.97 -17.52 15.65
N GLY A 344 13.86 -16.56 16.57
CA GLY A 344 13.86 -16.79 18.01
C GLY A 344 15.16 -17.39 18.54
N GLY A 345 15.13 -17.74 19.83
CA GLY A 345 16.23 -18.44 20.50
C GLY A 345 17.54 -17.67 20.46
N GLU A 346 18.65 -18.38 20.21
CA GLU A 346 19.99 -17.79 20.16
C GLU A 346 20.12 -16.69 19.08
N ILE A 347 19.42 -16.83 17.95
CA ILE A 347 19.48 -15.85 16.86
C ILE A 347 18.85 -14.52 17.31
N GLU A 348 17.81 -14.54 18.15
CA GLU A 348 17.23 -13.31 18.69
C GLU A 348 18.24 -12.54 19.54
N GLU A 349 18.95 -13.24 20.43
CA GLU A 349 20.02 -12.64 21.25
C GLU A 349 21.17 -12.09 20.38
N VAL A 350 21.58 -12.83 19.35
CA VAL A 350 22.60 -12.39 18.41
C VAL A 350 22.15 -11.14 17.66
N THR A 351 20.93 -11.11 17.13
CA THR A 351 20.41 -9.94 16.41
C THR A 351 20.32 -8.72 17.31
N GLN A 352 19.96 -8.89 18.58
CA GLN A 352 19.89 -7.79 19.53
C GLN A 352 21.28 -7.19 19.80
N LYS A 353 22.30 -8.03 20.02
CA LYS A 353 23.70 -7.58 20.15
C LYS A 353 24.17 -6.80 18.92
N LEU A 354 23.83 -7.29 17.71
CA LEU A 354 24.15 -6.58 16.47
C LEU A 354 23.43 -5.22 16.37
N GLN A 355 22.19 -5.13 16.84
CA GLN A 355 21.46 -3.86 16.87
C GLN A 355 22.08 -2.86 17.85
N ASP A 356 22.56 -3.33 19.00
CA ASP A 356 23.22 -2.48 20.00
C ASP A 356 24.50 -1.85 19.42
N VAL A 357 25.33 -2.65 18.73
CA VAL A 357 26.53 -2.16 18.02
C VAL A 357 26.19 -1.08 16.98
N LEU A 358 25.10 -1.26 16.24
CA LEU A 358 24.64 -0.28 15.25
C LEU A 358 24.09 0.99 15.91
N ALA A 359 23.42 0.87 17.06
CA ALA A 359 22.92 2.00 17.81
C ALA A 359 24.06 2.86 18.38
N ASP A 360 25.10 2.23 18.92
CA ASP A 360 26.32 2.91 19.39
C ASP A 360 27.04 3.61 18.23
N SER A 361 27.17 2.93 17.08
CA SER A 361 27.75 3.52 15.86
C SER A 361 26.96 4.72 15.35
N LEU A 362 25.61 4.67 15.41
CA LEU A 362 24.75 5.80 15.03
C LEU A 362 24.88 6.97 16.01
N HIS A 363 24.95 6.69 17.31
CA HIS A 363 25.18 7.73 18.32
C HIS A 363 26.50 8.45 18.07
N LYS A 364 27.57 7.70 17.79
CA LYS A 364 28.87 8.27 17.41
C LYS A 364 28.77 9.12 16.15
N HIS A 365 28.12 8.62 15.09
CA HIS A 365 27.90 9.40 13.87
C HIS A 365 27.19 10.73 14.14
N TYR A 366 26.13 10.75 14.95
CA TYR A 366 25.45 11.99 15.29
C TYR A 366 26.28 12.94 16.16
N THR A 367 27.17 12.39 16.99
CA THR A 367 28.11 13.17 17.80
C THR A 367 29.18 13.80 16.92
N ASP A 368 29.70 13.07 15.92
CA ASP A 368 30.73 13.52 14.99
C ASP A 368 30.23 14.65 14.07
N ILE A 369 28.94 14.63 13.68
CA ILE A 369 28.31 15.73 12.92
C ILE A 369 27.77 16.87 13.81
N GLU A 370 28.16 16.89 15.09
CA GLU A 370 27.77 17.90 16.08
C GLU A 370 26.24 18.08 16.23
N MET A 371 25.46 17.00 16.16
CA MET A 371 24.00 17.03 16.34
C MET A 371 23.58 16.41 17.70
N PRO A 372 23.81 17.08 18.84
CA PRO A 372 23.62 16.49 20.18
C PRO A 372 22.15 16.17 20.52
N ARG A 373 21.18 16.81 19.86
CA ARG A 373 19.74 16.61 20.10
C ARG A 373 19.05 15.90 18.95
N TYR A 374 19.52 14.70 18.62
CA TYR A 374 19.02 13.92 17.49
C TYR A 374 17.79 13.03 17.80
N ALA A 375 17.29 13.00 19.04
CA ALA A 375 16.16 12.14 19.43
C ALA A 375 14.90 12.33 18.56
N HIS A 376 14.58 13.58 18.22
CA HIS A 376 13.44 13.87 17.32
C HIS A 376 13.69 13.39 15.89
N ARG A 377 14.94 13.48 15.41
CA ARG A 377 15.35 12.98 14.09
C ARG A 377 15.25 11.46 14.04
N LEU A 378 15.75 10.78 15.08
CA LEU A 378 15.66 9.33 15.22
C LEU A 378 14.20 8.85 15.29
N ALA A 379 13.34 9.53 16.04
CA ALA A 379 11.91 9.19 16.10
C ALA A 379 11.24 9.28 14.71
N LYS A 380 11.58 10.32 13.92
CA LYS A 380 11.14 10.44 12.53
C LYS A 380 11.68 9.30 11.67
N LEU A 381 12.98 9.01 11.76
CA LEU A 381 13.60 7.91 11.00
C LEU A 381 12.92 6.57 11.28
N LEU A 382 12.71 6.24 12.55
CA LEU A 382 12.06 5.00 12.97
C LEU A 382 10.57 4.92 12.58
N SER A 383 9.91 6.07 12.32
CA SER A 383 8.53 6.06 11.84
C SER A 383 8.40 5.39 10.46
N ILE A 384 9.42 5.46 9.61
CA ILE A 384 9.47 4.72 8.33
C ILE A 384 9.38 3.21 8.58
N GLY A 385 10.04 2.73 9.64
CA GLY A 385 9.96 1.33 10.04
C GLY A 385 8.55 0.91 10.44
N ASN A 386 7.76 1.80 11.06
CA ASN A 386 6.36 1.54 11.40
C ASN A 386 5.46 1.55 10.15
N ASP A 387 5.69 2.50 9.23
CA ASP A 387 4.99 2.56 7.95
C ASP A 387 5.23 1.28 7.13
N TRP A 388 6.46 0.78 7.13
CA TRP A 388 6.81 -0.52 6.54
C TRP A 388 5.99 -1.66 7.17
N LEU A 389 5.98 -1.77 8.50
CA LEU A 389 5.24 -2.82 9.19
C LEU A 389 3.74 -2.80 8.84
N ASN A 390 3.15 -1.61 8.78
CA ASN A 390 1.75 -1.43 8.41
C ASN A 390 1.49 -1.89 6.97
N LEU A 391 2.42 -1.62 6.05
CA LEU A 391 2.33 -2.06 4.66
C LEU A 391 2.45 -3.58 4.54
N THR A 392 3.42 -4.17 5.24
CA THR A 392 3.64 -5.62 5.27
C THR A 392 2.45 -6.36 5.88
N HIS A 393 1.86 -5.85 6.97
CA HIS A 393 0.69 -6.49 7.58
C HIS A 393 -0.49 -6.62 6.61
N LYS A 394 -0.82 -5.54 5.90
CA LYS A 394 -1.90 -5.54 4.88
C LYS A 394 -1.63 -6.52 3.74
N ARG A 395 -0.37 -6.60 3.29
CA ARG A 395 0.04 -7.54 2.24
C ARG A 395 -0.03 -8.98 2.74
N LYS A 396 0.38 -9.23 3.99
CA LYS A 396 0.38 -10.55 4.59
C LYS A 396 -1.02 -11.16 4.63
N GLU A 397 -2.02 -10.39 5.04
CA GLU A 397 -3.42 -10.84 5.03
C GLU A 397 -3.87 -11.33 3.64
N LYS A 398 -3.54 -10.57 2.58
CA LYS A 398 -3.89 -10.94 1.20
C LYS A 398 -3.14 -12.16 0.71
N MET A 399 -1.84 -12.24 1.01
CA MET A 399 -1.00 -13.37 0.62
C MET A 399 -1.40 -14.65 1.37
N GLU A 400 -1.85 -14.55 2.62
CA GLU A 400 -2.41 -15.69 3.37
C GLU A 400 -3.69 -16.20 2.70
N ILE A 401 -4.58 -15.31 2.26
CA ILE A 401 -5.76 -15.70 1.48
C ILE A 401 -5.35 -16.32 0.14
N ALA A 402 -4.38 -15.72 -0.57
CA ALA A 402 -3.88 -16.25 -1.84
C ALA A 402 -3.31 -17.67 -1.68
N TYR A 403 -2.62 -17.93 -0.56
CA TYR A 403 -2.08 -19.24 -0.23
C TYR A 403 -3.19 -20.26 0.05
N ILE A 404 -4.20 -19.90 0.86
CA ILE A 404 -5.35 -20.77 1.17
C ILE A 404 -6.13 -21.14 -0.10
N LEU A 405 -6.27 -20.19 -1.02
CA LEU A 405 -7.00 -20.37 -2.27
C LEU A 405 -6.18 -21.04 -3.38
N ASP A 406 -4.90 -21.35 -3.12
CA ASP A 406 -3.97 -21.94 -4.09
C ASP A 406 -3.88 -21.07 -5.36
N VAL A 407 -3.73 -19.75 -5.19
CA VAL A 407 -3.70 -18.79 -6.31
C VAL A 407 -2.41 -18.92 -7.13
N PHE A 408 -1.28 -19.18 -6.47
CA PHE A 408 0.04 -19.31 -7.12
C PHE A 408 0.52 -20.77 -7.10
N HIS A 409 1.02 -21.25 -8.23
CA HIS A 409 1.39 -22.65 -8.45
C HIS A 409 2.90 -22.85 -8.68
N VAL A 410 3.73 -21.94 -8.16
CA VAL A 410 5.19 -22.02 -8.29
C VAL A 410 5.78 -22.93 -7.22
N LYS A 411 6.66 -23.84 -7.62
CA LYS A 411 7.45 -24.67 -6.71
C LYS A 411 8.93 -24.28 -6.80
N PHE A 412 9.57 -24.22 -5.65
CA PHE A 412 10.99 -23.89 -5.53
C PHE A 412 11.75 -25.10 -4.99
N SER A 413 12.97 -25.31 -5.48
CA SER A 413 13.93 -26.27 -4.88
C SER A 413 14.25 -25.96 -3.40
N HIS A 414 14.28 -24.67 -3.04
CA HIS A 414 14.62 -24.15 -1.72
C HIS A 414 13.51 -23.18 -1.24
N PRO A 415 12.33 -23.70 -0.85
CA PRO A 415 11.17 -22.87 -0.48
C PRO A 415 11.44 -21.98 0.75
N GLU A 416 12.39 -22.34 1.60
CA GLU A 416 12.78 -21.58 2.79
C GLU A 416 13.32 -20.17 2.47
N LEU A 417 13.79 -19.91 1.25
CA LEU A 417 14.20 -18.58 0.81
C LEU A 417 13.03 -17.60 0.66
N PHE A 418 11.84 -18.14 0.34
CA PHE A 418 10.62 -17.36 0.08
C PHE A 418 9.61 -17.47 1.22
N GLN A 419 9.83 -18.35 2.18
CA GLN A 419 9.00 -18.52 3.37
C GLN A 419 8.78 -17.19 4.12
N TYR A 420 9.74 -16.28 4.03
CA TYR A 420 9.73 -14.99 4.74
C TYR A 420 9.48 -13.78 3.84
N SER A 421 9.14 -14.00 2.57
CA SER A 421 8.95 -12.98 1.52
C SER A 421 7.66 -12.16 1.65
N VAL A 422 6.77 -12.55 2.58
CA VAL A 422 5.41 -12.01 2.76
C VAL A 422 5.37 -10.91 3.81
#